data_AF-A0A7K0EQ18-F1
#
_entry.id   AF-A0A7K0EQ18-F1
#
_cell.length_a   1.000
_cell.length_b   1.000
_cell.length_c   1.000
_cell.angle_alpha   90.00
_cell.angle_beta   90.00
_cell.angle_gamma   90.00
#
_symmetry.space_group_name_H-M   'P 1'
#
loop_
_entity.id
_entity.type
_entity.pdbx_description
1 polymer ?
#
loop_
_entity_poly.entity_id
_entity_poly.type
_entity_poly.pdbx_seq_one_letter_code
_entity_poly.pdbx_strand_id
1 'polypeptide(L)'
;MLSINDPNFKNQADLMNIFYLHKESHQTWIVFFDNENNSQQCVSIPDSLNDWERQLPEFWRINESYLINPAIIYRFYPAEMPHFPLPLVELISGRVLAVSRKKTKAILQKWNRVQKSLIS
;
A
#
# COMPACT_ATOMS: atom_id res chain seq x y z
N MET A 1 1.92 0.06 23.95
CA MET A 1 0.81 -0.88 23.59
C MET A 1 -0.29 -0.09 22.90
N LEU A 2 -0.25 -0.05 21.56
CA LEU A 2 -1.18 0.73 20.75
C LEU A 2 -2.56 0.08 20.78
N SER A 3 -3.54 0.78 21.35
CA SER A 3 -4.93 0.29 21.40
C SER A 3 -5.65 0.61 20.10
N ILE A 4 -6.32 -0.40 19.54
CA ILE A 4 -7.09 -0.38 18.29
C ILE A 4 -8.21 0.69 18.29
N ASN A 5 -8.58 1.17 19.48
CA ASN A 5 -9.61 2.18 19.69
C ASN A 5 -9.06 3.56 20.06
N ASP A 6 -7.74 3.78 20.01
CA ASP A 6 -7.17 5.08 20.35
C ASP A 6 -7.40 6.06 19.18
N PRO A 7 -8.20 7.13 19.36
CA PRO A 7 -8.34 8.18 18.35
C PRO A 7 -7.00 8.85 18.00
N ASN A 8 -5.96 8.63 18.81
CA ASN A 8 -4.59 9.07 18.55
C ASN A 8 -3.71 8.04 17.83
N PHE A 9 -4.23 6.91 17.32
CA PHE A 9 -3.43 6.00 16.49
C PHE A 9 -2.77 6.74 15.32
N LYS A 10 -3.46 7.73 14.74
CA LYS A 10 -2.94 8.62 13.69
C LYS A 10 -1.76 9.51 14.15
N ASN A 11 -1.67 9.80 15.44
CA ASN A 11 -0.60 10.60 16.03
C ASN A 11 0.57 9.72 16.55
N GLN A 12 0.33 8.41 16.75
CA GLN A 12 1.28 7.47 17.35
C GLN A 12 1.93 6.55 16.33
N ALA A 13 1.21 6.16 15.27
CA ALA A 13 1.82 5.45 14.14
C ALA A 13 2.63 6.46 13.33
N ASP A 14 3.96 6.37 13.43
CA ASP A 14 4.83 7.04 12.48
C ASP A 14 4.40 6.59 11.08
N LEU A 15 3.88 7.53 10.28
CA LEU A 15 3.32 7.24 8.95
C LEU A 15 4.37 6.58 8.05
N MET A 16 5.66 6.78 8.36
CA MET A 16 6.79 6.14 7.69
C MET A 16 6.85 4.62 7.91
N ASN A 17 6.26 4.10 8.98
CA ASN A 17 6.25 2.68 9.30
C ASN A 17 5.09 1.92 8.64
N ILE A 18 4.17 2.63 7.96
CA ILE A 18 3.03 1.99 7.31
C ILE A 18 3.49 1.33 6.00
N PHE A 19 3.23 0.03 5.88
CA PHE A 19 3.52 -0.76 4.69
C PHE A 19 2.38 -0.64 3.68
N TYR A 20 1.17 -0.98 4.09
CA TYR A 20 -0.02 -0.85 3.26
C TYR A 20 -1.27 -0.92 4.12
N LEU A 21 -2.37 -0.44 3.55
CA LEU A 21 -3.71 -0.67 4.04
C LEU A 21 -4.43 -1.60 3.08
N HIS A 22 -5.25 -2.49 3.62
CA HIS A 22 -6.14 -3.32 2.82
C HIS A 22 -7.56 -3.37 3.37
N LYS A 23 -8.52 -3.62 2.48
CA LYS A 23 -9.92 -3.83 2.84
C LYS A 23 -10.23 -5.30 2.74
N GLU A 24 -10.81 -5.83 3.79
CA GLU A 24 -11.35 -7.18 3.85
C GLU A 24 -12.80 -7.10 4.35
N SER A 25 -13.72 -7.62 3.55
CA SER A 25 -15.17 -7.48 3.77
C SER A 25 -15.58 -5.99 3.92
N HIS A 26 -15.92 -5.56 5.14
CA HIS A 26 -16.33 -4.18 5.45
C HIS A 26 -15.31 -3.45 6.33
N GLN A 27 -14.17 -4.08 6.65
CA GLN A 27 -13.17 -3.53 7.56
C GLN A 27 -11.92 -3.11 6.79
N THR A 28 -11.35 -1.95 7.15
CA THR A 28 -10.01 -1.55 6.72
C THR A 28 -8.99 -2.05 7.74
N TRP A 29 -7.88 -2.57 7.26
CA TRP A 29 -6.75 -3.05 8.04
C TRP A 29 -5.50 -2.26 7.64
N ILE A 30 -4.72 -1.86 8.63
CA ILE A 30 -3.41 -1.24 8.43
C ILE A 30 -2.32 -2.21 8.85
N VAL A 31 -1.35 -2.40 7.95
CA VAL A 31 -0.15 -3.20 8.20
C VAL A 31 1.02 -2.25 8.31
N PHE A 32 1.71 -2.29 9.44
CA PHE A 32 2.79 -1.37 9.77
C PHE A 32 3.85 -2.05 10.65
N PHE A 33 5.02 -1.44 10.76
CA PHE A 33 6.05 -1.86 11.69
C PHE A 33 5.94 -1.12 13.02
N ASP A 34 5.78 -1.87 14.10
CA ASP A 34 5.82 -1.32 15.45
C ASP A 34 7.26 -1.32 15.96
N ASN A 35 7.83 -0.12 16.06
CA ASN A 35 9.20 0.08 16.55
C ASN A 35 9.35 -0.31 18.03
N GLU A 36 8.30 -0.18 18.86
CA GLU A 36 8.37 -0.53 20.28
C GLU A 36 8.53 -2.04 20.46
N ASN A 37 7.77 -2.80 19.68
CA ASN A 37 7.74 -4.26 19.74
C ASN A 37 8.61 -4.93 18.67
N ASN A 38 9.38 -4.14 17.92
CA ASN A 38 10.26 -4.55 16.81
C ASN A 38 9.60 -5.61 15.90
N SER A 39 8.34 -5.41 15.54
CA SER A 39 7.51 -6.42 14.87
C SER A 39 6.48 -5.80 13.95
N GLN A 40 6.09 -6.55 12.92
CA GLN A 40 4.97 -6.17 12.07
C GLN A 40 3.65 -6.36 12.83
N GLN A 41 2.79 -5.35 12.77
CA GLN A 41 1.45 -5.39 13.33
C GLN A 41 0.41 -5.24 12.22
N CYS A 42 -0.78 -5.81 12.47
CA CYS A 42 -1.94 -5.67 11.61
C CYS A 42 -3.14 -5.34 12.50
N VAL A 43 -3.73 -4.16 12.31
CA VAL A 43 -4.86 -3.71 13.13
C VAL A 43 -6.00 -3.21 12.26
N SER A 44 -7.22 -3.47 12.70
CA SER A 44 -8.44 -2.97 12.06
C SER A 44 -8.67 -1.51 12.42
N ILE A 45 -9.09 -0.69 11.48
CA ILE A 45 -9.41 0.73 11.69
C ILE A 45 -10.80 1.08 11.12
N PRO A 46 -11.54 2.02 11.75
CA PRO A 46 -12.91 2.36 11.34
C PRO A 46 -12.98 3.14 10.02
N ASP A 47 -11.92 3.90 9.69
CA ASP A 47 -11.87 4.74 8.50
C ASP A 47 -11.77 3.91 7.20
N SER A 48 -12.34 4.43 6.11
CA SER A 48 -12.29 3.76 4.80
C SER A 48 -10.95 3.96 4.10
N LEU A 49 -10.62 3.09 3.14
CA LEU A 49 -9.45 3.29 2.27
C LEU A 49 -9.49 4.61 1.48
N ASN A 50 -10.68 5.16 1.20
CA ASN A 50 -10.81 6.44 0.51
C ASN A 50 -10.42 7.61 1.43
N ASP A 51 -10.74 7.51 2.72
CA ASP A 51 -10.35 8.53 3.70
C ASP A 51 -8.83 8.52 3.90
N TRP A 52 -8.23 7.33 3.90
CA TRP A 52 -6.78 7.17 3.98
C TRP A 52 -6.05 7.55 2.70
N GLU A 53 -6.62 7.31 1.52
CA GLU A 53 -6.04 7.78 0.24
C GLU A 53 -5.89 9.31 0.21
N ARG A 54 -6.81 10.04 0.85
CA ARG A 54 -6.70 11.51 1.00
C ARG A 54 -5.65 11.92 2.04
N GLN A 55 -5.52 11.17 3.12
CA GLN A 55 -4.57 11.45 4.21
C GLN A 55 -3.12 11.05 3.84
N LEU A 56 -2.96 10.05 2.96
CA LEU A 56 -1.68 9.52 2.51
C LEU A 56 -1.54 9.70 0.98
N PRO A 57 -1.35 10.94 0.49
CA PRO A 57 -1.31 11.22 -0.95
C PRO A 57 -0.17 10.51 -1.70
N GLU A 58 0.92 10.19 -0.99
CA GLU A 58 2.07 9.47 -1.52
C GLU A 58 1.80 7.97 -1.69
N PHE A 59 0.79 7.42 -1.01
CA PHE A 59 0.43 6.01 -1.13
C PHE A 59 -0.30 5.74 -2.44
N TRP A 60 -0.14 4.54 -2.96
CA TRP A 60 -0.67 4.13 -4.25
C TRP A 60 -1.90 3.25 -4.06
N ARG A 61 -3.06 3.79 -4.42
CA ARG A 61 -4.27 3.01 -4.58
C ARG A 61 -4.16 2.14 -5.83
N ILE A 62 -3.80 0.87 -5.68
CA ILE A 62 -3.55 -0.05 -6.82
C ILE A 62 -4.81 -0.78 -7.31
N ASN A 63 -5.80 -0.95 -6.43
CA ASN A 63 -7.11 -1.54 -6.71
C ASN A 63 -8.11 -1.08 -5.62
N GLU A 64 -9.31 -1.65 -5.58
CA GLU A 64 -10.35 -1.28 -4.59
C GLU A 64 -10.05 -1.78 -3.17
N SER A 65 -9.15 -2.74 -3.02
CA SER A 65 -8.84 -3.41 -1.77
C SER A 65 -7.49 -3.00 -1.17
N TYR A 66 -6.64 -2.25 -1.87
CA TYR A 66 -5.27 -1.95 -1.41
C TYR A 66 -4.87 -0.50 -1.65
N LEU A 67 -4.19 0.07 -0.65
CA LEU A 67 -3.49 1.34 -0.68
C LEU A 67 -2.07 1.09 -0.15
N ILE A 68 -1.06 1.18 -1.00
CA ILE A 68 0.29 0.69 -0.68
C ILE A 68 1.32 1.81 -0.57
N ASN A 69 2.28 1.68 0.34
CA ASN A 69 3.46 2.53 0.36
C ASN A 69 4.34 2.19 -0.86
N PRO A 70 4.69 3.13 -1.73
CA PRO A 70 5.56 2.83 -2.87
C PRO A 70 6.97 2.37 -2.47
N ALA A 71 7.46 2.73 -1.27
CA ALA A 71 8.80 2.36 -0.80
C ALA A 71 8.98 0.84 -0.60
N ILE A 72 7.88 0.10 -0.40
CA ILE A 72 7.90 -1.36 -0.23
C ILE A 72 7.67 -2.12 -1.53
N ILE A 73 7.54 -1.43 -2.67
CA ILE A 73 7.37 -2.07 -3.97
C ILE A 73 8.75 -2.53 -4.46
N TYR A 74 8.90 -3.84 -4.62
CA TYR A 74 10.10 -4.43 -5.23
C TYR A 74 10.04 -4.34 -6.76
N ARG A 75 8.91 -4.72 -7.36
CA ARG A 75 8.76 -4.74 -8.81
C ARG A 75 7.32 -4.49 -9.27
N PHE A 76 7.19 -3.83 -10.43
CA PHE A 76 5.93 -3.72 -11.13
C PHE A 76 5.97 -4.49 -12.45
N TYR A 77 4.95 -5.32 -12.68
CA TYR A 77 4.75 -6.10 -13.90
C TYR A 77 3.56 -5.50 -14.67
N PRO A 78 3.80 -4.52 -15.58
CA PRO A 78 2.75 -4.05 -16.48
C PRO A 78 2.36 -5.22 -17.39
N ALA A 79 1.06 -5.50 -17.52
CA ALA A 79 0.56 -6.58 -18.35
C ALA A 79 0.85 -6.31 -19.83
N GLU A 80 1.99 -6.78 -20.34
CA GLU A 80 2.40 -6.66 -21.75
C GLU A 80 2.51 -8.01 -22.48
N MET A 81 2.18 -9.13 -21.82
CA MET A 81 2.25 -10.47 -22.43
C MET A 81 0.89 -10.93 -22.99
N PRO A 82 0.82 -11.38 -24.26
CA PRO A 82 -0.43 -11.65 -24.97
C PRO A 82 -1.22 -12.87 -24.45
N HIS A 83 -0.67 -13.61 -23.49
CA HIS A 83 -1.31 -14.81 -22.92
C HIS A 83 -1.76 -14.64 -21.44
N PHE A 84 -1.84 -13.39 -20.95
CA PHE A 84 -2.21 -12.93 -19.59
C PHE A 84 -1.11 -13.16 -18.52
N PRO A 85 -0.86 -12.16 -17.65
CA PRO A 85 -1.70 -12.02 -16.46
C PRO A 85 -2.12 -10.56 -16.17
N LEU A 86 -3.02 -10.38 -15.20
CA LEU A 86 -3.35 -9.06 -14.62
C LEU A 86 -2.04 -8.31 -14.30
N PRO A 87 -1.99 -6.98 -14.42
CA PRO A 87 -0.81 -6.24 -13.99
C PRO A 87 -0.59 -6.47 -12.48
N LEU A 88 0.66 -6.65 -12.07
CA LEU A 88 1.01 -7.06 -10.70
C LEU A 88 2.01 -6.09 -10.08
N VAL A 89 1.91 -5.89 -8.78
CA VAL A 89 2.97 -5.34 -7.93
C VAL A 89 3.48 -6.45 -7.02
N GLU A 90 4.80 -6.60 -6.97
CA GLU A 90 5.49 -7.43 -6.00
C GLU A 90 6.09 -6.53 -4.92
N LEU A 91 5.83 -6.87 -3.66
CA LEU A 91 6.35 -6.16 -2.49
C LEU A 91 7.68 -6.79 -2.05
N ILE A 92 8.50 -6.06 -1.29
CA ILE A 92 9.77 -6.55 -0.72
C ILE A 92 9.61 -7.78 0.18
N SER A 93 8.39 -8.06 0.68
CA SER A 93 8.04 -9.27 1.42
C SER A 93 7.83 -10.50 0.53
N GLY A 94 7.93 -10.37 -0.80
CA GLY A 94 7.57 -11.41 -1.77
C GLY A 94 6.07 -11.52 -2.04
N ARG A 95 5.23 -10.71 -1.38
CA ARG A 95 3.79 -10.69 -1.62
C ARG A 95 3.47 -10.07 -2.99
N VAL A 96 2.63 -10.74 -3.77
CA VAL A 96 2.19 -10.28 -5.09
C VAL A 96 0.74 -9.82 -5.03
N LEU A 97 0.48 -8.60 -5.51
CA LEU A 97 -0.83 -7.96 -5.50
C LEU A 97 -1.26 -7.59 -6.91
N ALA A 98 -2.53 -7.88 -7.23
CA ALA A 98 -3.11 -7.50 -8.52
C ALA A 98 -3.39 -5.99 -8.57
N VAL A 99 -2.96 -5.34 -9.65
CA VAL A 99 -3.30 -3.96 -9.98
C VAL A 99 -4.55 -3.98 -10.88
N SER A 100 -5.53 -3.13 -10.57
CA SER A 100 -6.73 -3.07 -11.39
C SER A 100 -6.39 -2.52 -12.78
N ARG A 101 -6.97 -3.11 -13.83
CA ARG A 101 -6.73 -2.67 -15.22
C ARG A 101 -6.98 -1.18 -15.44
N LYS A 102 -7.98 -0.62 -14.73
CA LYS A 102 -8.33 0.81 -14.75
C LYS A 102 -7.20 1.69 -14.19
N LYS A 103 -6.45 1.19 -13.20
CA LYS A 103 -5.38 1.94 -12.51
C LYS A 103 -3.99 1.66 -13.09
N THR A 104 -3.80 0.60 -13.88
CA THR A 104 -2.52 0.19 -14.47
C THR A 104 -1.73 1.33 -15.10
N LYS A 105 -2.37 2.13 -15.97
CA LYS A 105 -1.69 3.23 -16.66
C LYS A 105 -1.15 4.28 -15.69
N ALA A 106 -1.94 4.63 -14.67
CA ALA A 106 -1.53 5.59 -13.64
C ALA A 106 -0.39 5.04 -12.77
N ILE A 107 -0.47 3.76 -12.38
CA ILE A 107 0.59 3.10 -11.60
C ILE A 107 1.88 2.99 -12.42
N LEU A 108 1.82 2.63 -13.70
CA LEU A 108 2.98 2.60 -14.58
C LEU A 108 3.67 3.97 -14.69
N GLN A 109 2.89 5.04 -14.82
CA GLN A 109 3.42 6.40 -14.84
C GLN A 109 4.11 6.77 -13.52
N LYS A 110 3.50 6.45 -12.38
CA LYS A 110 4.09 6.67 -11.05
C LYS A 110 5.39 5.86 -10.89
N TRP A 111 5.38 4.59 -11.27
CA TRP A 111 6.55 3.70 -11.24
C TRP A 111 7.73 4.24 -12.06
N ASN A 112 7.47 4.65 -13.30
CA ASN A 112 8.51 5.19 -14.17
C ASN A 112 9.12 6.49 -13.61
N ARG A 113 8.36 7.30 -12.86
CA ARG A 113 8.91 8.50 -12.20
C ARG A 113 9.87 8.12 -11.07
N VAL A 114 9.49 7.16 -10.22
CA VAL A 114 10.35 6.65 -9.13
C VAL A 114 11.64 6.04 -9.67
N GLN A 115 11.55 5.24 -10.74
CA GLN A 115 12.73 4.63 -11.35
C GLN A 115 13.69 5.68 -11.93
N LYS A 116 13.16 6.75 -12.56
CA LYS A 116 13.99 7.84 -13.10
C LYS A 116 14.72 8.63 -12.02
N SER A 117 14.06 8.90 -10.88
CA SER A 117 14.69 9.63 -9.77
C SER A 117 15.81 8.85 -9.09
N LEU A 118 15.87 7.53 -9.23
CA LEU A 118 16.95 6.70 -8.66
C LEU A 118 18.21 6.64 -9.54
N ILE A 119 18.10 7.04 -10.81
CA ILE A 119 19.17 6.92 -11.82
C ILE A 119 19.76 8.31 -12.18
N SER A 120 19.13 9.39 -11.71
CA SER A 120 19.59 10.79 -11.91
C SER A 120 20.36 11.28 -10.70
#